data_AF-A0A938XWL9-F1
#
_entry.id   AF-A0A938XWL9-F1
#
_cell.length_a   1.000
_cell.length_b   1.000
_cell.length_c   1.000
_cell.angle_alpha   90.00
_cell.angle_beta   90.00
_cell.angle_gamma   90.00
#
_symmetry.space_group_name_H-M   'P 1'
#
loop_
_entity.id
_entity.type
_entity.pdbx_description
1 polymer ?
#
loop_
_entity_poly.entity_id
_entity_poly.type
_entity_poly.pdbx_seq_one_letter_code
_entity_poly.pdbx_strand_id
1 'polypeptide(L)'
;MIERADTFLYITIGETLKRYRQQAKLSLSALEKLTGVRKGVISKIETGDTKHPEFKTIKPIARALEIPYEKLIEHYVEIEQRSDILQELLLDAIELSNEALIEKVATRFLQTPSIDTFSALQRLYDLTENVAETHIKSLLFRVIVNYSRERGVQEYVAKGTFQIYLIERDDFTRLDKTYQTSRYMLYYKDFLSFDERILLHYKLGVHAYNLRYYEDCVELCQYVLQHDVTNSKVKADSTFALCNSYYYLGEYQLAERYLDEYSRYSYPGVSENIKLLKAVMLWKKGNTGAAAKQLNECLNKAGEHVLLHVVNQLFELYMQIHDWTGIESLFQHEATIQRLPLLTPFKHAEYAHYHRLKGDYYCQQKKYEQAVDPYLQAALTYGNINDHKQSYECINQVLQLCTEELKENYVPILQKVQEIYAKLILN
;
A
#
# COMPACT_ATOMS: atom_id res chain seq x y z
N MET A 1 56.30 5.17 10.12
CA MET A 1 55.13 5.19 9.22
C MET A 1 53.97 4.63 9.99
N ILE A 2 53.04 5.48 10.40
CA ILE A 2 51.73 5.08 10.92
C ILE A 2 50.74 5.87 10.08
N GLU A 3 49.94 5.14 9.32
CA GLU A 3 48.90 5.64 8.45
C GLU A 3 47.92 6.52 9.24
N ARG A 4 47.73 7.76 8.76
CA ARG A 4 46.58 8.57 9.14
C ARG A 4 45.37 7.93 8.48
N ALA A 5 44.53 7.30 9.28
CA ALA A 5 43.19 6.91 8.90
C ALA A 5 42.45 8.12 8.34
N ASP A 6 41.84 7.95 7.17
CA ASP A 6 40.96 8.92 6.52
C ASP A 6 39.84 9.34 7.48
N THR A 7 40.05 10.47 8.13
CA THR A 7 38.99 11.21 8.81
C THR A 7 38.29 12.00 7.72
N PHE A 8 37.10 11.57 7.30
CA PHE A 8 36.23 12.39 6.45
C PHE A 8 36.14 13.79 7.09
N LEU A 9 36.76 14.79 6.47
CA LEU A 9 36.74 16.17 6.95
C LEU A 9 35.31 16.68 6.89
N TYR A 10 34.63 16.68 8.03
CA TYR A 10 33.31 17.26 8.19
C TYR A 10 33.40 18.78 7.94
N ILE A 11 32.86 19.25 6.81
CA ILE A 11 32.87 20.69 6.47
C ILE A 11 31.74 21.37 7.22
N THR A 12 32.10 22.33 8.07
CA THR A 12 31.11 23.11 8.84
C THR A 12 30.38 24.12 7.96
N ILE A 13 29.20 24.59 8.39
CA ILE A 13 28.51 25.68 7.69
C ILE A 13 29.39 26.92 7.52
N GLY A 14 30.19 27.28 8.53
CA GLY A 14 31.10 28.42 8.48
C GLY A 14 32.17 28.26 7.40
N GLU A 15 32.77 27.08 7.29
CA GLU A 15 33.73 26.76 6.22
C GLU A 15 33.07 26.74 4.84
N THR A 16 31.84 26.27 4.74
CA THR A 16 31.05 26.33 3.50
C THR A 16 30.84 27.79 3.07
N LEU A 17 30.37 28.66 3.96
CA LEU A 17 30.19 30.09 3.65
C LEU A 17 31.51 30.74 3.23
N LYS A 18 32.61 30.45 3.95
CA LYS A 18 33.94 30.96 3.63
C LYS A 18 34.41 30.52 2.24
N ARG A 19 34.23 29.25 1.88
CA ARG A 19 34.58 28.71 0.56
C ARG A 19 33.81 29.40 -0.56
N TYR A 20 32.48 29.53 -0.43
CA TYR A 20 31.66 30.20 -1.43
C TYR A 20 31.99 31.70 -1.55
N ARG A 21 32.24 32.39 -0.43
CA ARG A 21 32.70 33.79 -0.46
C ARG A 21 34.02 33.95 -1.20
N GLN A 22 34.98 33.06 -0.96
CA GLN A 22 36.28 33.07 -1.62
C GLN A 22 36.17 32.76 -3.12
N GLN A 23 35.31 31.81 -3.51
CA GLN A 23 35.03 31.49 -4.90
C GLN A 23 34.38 32.67 -5.64
N ALA A 24 33.47 33.38 -4.98
CA ALA A 24 32.87 34.62 -5.47
C ALA A 24 33.82 35.83 -5.44
N LYS A 25 35.07 35.67 -4.97
CA LYS A 25 36.07 36.73 -4.80
C LYS A 25 35.60 37.93 -3.97
N LEU A 26 34.67 37.70 -3.04
CA LEU A 26 34.12 38.75 -2.18
C LEU A 26 34.96 38.94 -0.92
N SER A 27 35.25 40.20 -0.57
CA SER A 27 35.78 40.53 0.74
C SER A 27 34.67 40.49 1.80
N LEU A 28 35.03 40.35 3.09
CA LEU A 28 34.06 40.43 4.19
C LEU A 28 33.27 41.76 4.17
N SER A 29 33.95 42.86 3.85
CA SER A 29 33.31 44.18 3.74
C SER A 29 32.36 44.29 2.54
N ALA A 30 32.67 43.60 1.43
CA ALA A 30 31.78 43.55 0.27
C ALA A 30 30.52 42.72 0.59
N LEU A 31 30.69 41.58 1.26
CA LEU A 31 29.57 40.73 1.67
C LEU A 31 28.69 41.39 2.74
N GLU A 32 29.27 42.17 3.66
CA GLU A 32 28.53 43.02 4.61
C GLU A 32 27.60 44.00 3.88
N LYS A 33 28.10 44.67 2.83
CA LYS A 33 27.28 45.58 2.01
C LYS A 33 26.14 44.88 1.28
N LEU A 34 26.35 43.64 0.83
CA LEU A 34 25.34 42.86 0.10
C LEU A 34 24.27 42.27 1.02
N THR A 35 24.64 41.87 2.24
CA THR A 35 23.77 41.10 3.14
C THR A 35 23.20 41.91 4.30
N GLY A 36 23.80 43.07 4.61
CA GLY A 36 23.52 43.83 5.83
C GLY A 36 24.08 43.20 7.11
N VAL A 37 24.75 42.04 7.02
CA VAL A 37 25.36 41.37 8.18
C VAL A 37 26.75 41.93 8.42
N ARG A 38 27.02 42.39 9.65
CA ARG A 38 28.30 43.04 9.99
C ARG A 38 29.49 42.13 9.68
N LYS A 39 30.58 42.67 9.09
CA LYS A 39 31.77 41.88 8.72
C LYS A 39 32.37 41.06 9.87
N GLY A 40 32.30 41.60 11.10
CA GLY A 40 32.79 40.91 12.29
C GLY A 40 31.94 39.69 12.68
N VAL A 41 30.63 39.73 12.40
CA VAL A 41 29.72 38.58 12.58
C VAL A 41 30.01 37.53 11.51
N ILE A 42 30.11 37.93 10.24
CA ILE A 42 30.48 37.04 9.14
C ILE A 42 31.81 36.33 9.44
N SER A 43 32.83 37.09 9.86
CA SER A 43 34.14 36.53 10.21
C SER A 43 34.04 35.47 11.31
N LYS A 44 33.31 35.75 12.39
CA LYS A 44 33.13 34.81 13.51
C LYS A 44 32.36 33.56 13.11
N ILE A 45 31.44 33.66 12.16
CA ILE A 45 30.73 32.51 11.60
C ILE A 45 31.68 31.68 10.74
N GLU A 46 32.45 32.33 9.84
CA GLU A 46 33.40 31.66 8.95
C GLU A 46 34.57 30.97 9.70
N THR A 47 34.93 31.45 10.90
CA THR A 47 35.97 30.86 11.75
C THR A 47 35.47 29.84 12.76
N GLY A 48 34.15 29.71 12.93
CA GLY A 48 33.55 28.84 13.96
C GLY A 48 33.54 29.43 15.37
N ASP A 49 33.93 30.71 15.54
CA ASP A 49 33.83 31.41 16.83
C ASP A 49 32.37 31.53 17.30
N THR A 50 31.43 31.65 16.34
CA THR A 50 29.99 31.55 16.60
C THR A 50 29.54 30.10 16.46
N LYS A 51 29.37 29.39 17.58
CA LYS A 51 29.00 27.95 17.58
C LYS A 51 27.61 27.65 17.01
N HIS A 52 26.62 28.53 17.26
CA HIS A 52 25.23 28.36 16.83
C HIS A 52 24.71 29.66 16.21
N PRO A 53 25.14 30.01 14.99
CA PRO A 53 24.65 31.21 14.32
C PRO A 53 23.17 31.04 13.97
N GLU A 54 22.37 32.09 14.15
CA GLU A 54 20.95 32.01 13.85
C GLU A 54 20.69 31.86 12.35
N PHE A 55 19.78 30.96 11.97
CA PHE A 55 19.40 30.74 10.57
C PHE A 55 19.01 32.03 9.83
N LYS A 56 18.33 32.97 10.52
CA LYS A 56 17.98 34.29 9.96
C LYS A 56 19.18 35.15 9.56
N THR A 57 20.36 34.90 10.17
CA THR A 57 21.63 35.55 9.83
C THR A 57 22.36 34.80 8.71
N ILE A 58 22.24 33.47 8.70
CA ILE A 58 22.87 32.60 7.70
C ILE A 58 22.17 32.71 6.33
N LYS A 59 20.83 32.75 6.30
CA LYS A 59 20.02 32.74 5.07
C LYS A 59 20.32 33.91 4.11
N PRO A 60 20.47 35.18 4.56
CA PRO A 60 20.89 36.28 3.69
C PRO A 60 22.31 36.11 3.14
N ILE A 61 23.25 35.62 3.96
CA ILE A 61 24.63 35.36 3.56
C ILE A 61 24.68 34.30 2.45
N ALA A 62 24.01 33.17 2.68
CA ALA A 62 23.94 32.08 1.71
C ALA A 62 23.30 32.51 0.39
N ARG A 63 22.24 33.33 0.44
CA ARG A 63 21.59 33.90 -0.75
C ARG A 63 22.53 34.81 -1.54
N ALA A 64 23.25 35.72 -0.88
CA ALA A 64 24.20 36.61 -1.55
C ALA A 64 25.42 35.87 -2.14
N LEU A 65 25.72 34.69 -1.61
CA LEU A 65 26.76 33.78 -2.10
C LEU A 65 26.25 32.74 -3.09
N GLU A 66 24.97 32.80 -3.47
CA GLU A 66 24.31 31.88 -4.41
C GLU A 66 24.48 30.40 -4.02
N ILE A 67 24.47 30.11 -2.72
CA ILE A 67 24.54 28.74 -2.21
C ILE A 67 23.18 28.07 -2.45
N PRO A 68 23.13 26.89 -3.11
CA PRO A 68 21.88 26.13 -3.26
C PRO A 68 21.22 25.87 -1.91
N TYR A 69 19.90 26.05 -1.84
CA TYR A 69 19.19 26.00 -0.55
C TYR A 69 19.29 24.63 0.11
N GLU A 70 19.19 23.54 -0.66
CA GLU A 70 19.39 22.18 -0.17
C GLU A 70 20.72 22.01 0.57
N LYS A 71 21.81 22.49 -0.06
CA LYS A 71 23.16 22.42 0.52
C LYS A 71 23.29 23.29 1.77
N LEU A 72 22.58 24.41 1.82
CA LEU A 72 22.54 25.24 3.02
C LEU A 72 21.92 24.49 4.20
N ILE A 73 20.76 23.85 3.98
CA ILE A 73 20.06 23.05 5.00
C ILE A 73 20.96 21.89 5.44
N GLU A 74 21.54 21.16 4.48
CA GLU A 74 22.39 19.99 4.74
C GLU A 74 23.54 20.28 5.72
N HIS A 75 24.17 21.45 5.60
CA HIS A 75 25.26 21.87 6.49
C HIS A 75 24.78 22.55 7.78
N TYR A 76 23.68 23.30 7.72
CA TYR A 76 23.18 24.04 8.88
C TYR A 76 22.52 23.13 9.91
N VAL A 77 21.81 22.08 9.47
CA VAL A 77 21.02 21.19 10.33
C VAL A 77 21.86 20.54 11.44
N GLU A 78 23.15 20.31 11.17
CA GLU A 78 24.04 19.54 12.04
C GLU A 78 24.48 20.30 13.29
N ILE A 79 24.46 21.62 13.22
CA ILE A 79 24.77 22.48 14.37
C ILE A 79 23.51 23.06 15.04
N GLU A 80 22.35 22.96 14.38
CA GLU A 80 21.10 23.43 14.95
C GLU A 80 20.62 22.47 16.05
N GLN A 81 20.03 23.06 17.10
CA GLN A 81 19.52 22.35 18.26
C GLN A 81 18.10 22.78 18.62
N ARG A 82 17.56 23.86 18.06
CA ARG A 82 16.19 24.30 18.36
C ARG A 82 15.21 23.50 17.51
N SER A 83 14.32 22.78 18.17
CA SER A 83 13.31 21.93 17.53
C SER A 83 12.46 22.69 16.51
N ASP A 84 12.10 23.94 16.80
CA ASP A 84 11.21 24.71 15.92
C ASP A 84 11.89 25.06 14.59
N ILE A 85 13.19 25.41 14.63
CA ILE A 85 13.98 25.65 13.42
C ILE A 85 14.20 24.35 12.66
N LEU A 86 14.48 23.24 13.35
CA LEU A 86 14.62 21.93 12.70
C LEU A 86 13.32 21.49 12.03
N GLN A 87 12.16 21.79 12.62
CA GLN A 87 10.86 21.52 12.01
C GLN A 87 10.61 22.40 10.78
N GLU A 88 10.95 23.69 10.81
CA GLU A 88 10.90 24.57 9.62
C GLU A 88 11.77 24.02 8.49
N LEU A 89 13.01 23.61 8.81
CA LEU A 89 13.92 23.01 7.83
C LEU A 89 13.41 21.67 7.28
N LEU A 90 12.66 20.91 8.09
CA LEU A 90 12.06 19.66 7.63
C LEU A 90 10.96 19.93 6.62
N LEU A 91 10.10 20.93 6.86
CA LEU A 91 9.08 21.36 5.91
C LEU A 91 9.71 21.84 4.61
N ASP A 92 10.75 22.66 4.69
CA ASP A 92 11.53 23.08 3.51
C ASP A 92 12.10 21.87 2.75
N ALA A 93 12.64 20.86 3.44
CA ALA A 93 13.17 19.65 2.81
C ALA A 93 12.09 18.81 2.13
N ILE A 94 10.88 18.75 2.71
CA ILE A 94 9.71 18.08 2.12
C ILE A 94 9.26 18.82 0.86
N GLU A 95 9.21 20.16 0.87
CA GLU A 95 8.86 20.97 -0.30
C GLU A 95 9.86 20.81 -1.46
N LEU A 96 11.12 20.52 -1.14
CA LEU A 96 12.18 20.24 -2.12
C LEU A 96 12.14 18.78 -2.63
N SER A 97 11.29 17.92 -2.06
CA SER A 97 11.19 16.49 -2.36
C SER A 97 12.55 15.76 -2.34
N ASN A 98 13.48 16.20 -1.48
CA ASN A 98 14.81 15.60 -1.36
C ASN A 98 14.83 14.59 -0.20
N GLU A 99 14.62 13.31 -0.49
CA GLU A 99 14.51 12.23 0.50
C GLU A 99 15.69 12.13 1.46
N ALA A 100 16.92 12.23 0.95
CA ALA A 100 18.12 12.15 1.78
C ALA A 100 18.19 13.32 2.77
N LEU A 101 17.79 14.52 2.33
CA LEU A 101 17.72 15.69 3.18
C LEU A 101 16.58 15.57 4.21
N ILE A 102 15.40 15.09 3.81
CA ILE A 102 14.26 14.84 4.70
C ILE A 102 14.66 13.87 5.81
N GLU A 103 15.26 12.73 5.47
CA GLU A 103 15.71 11.73 6.44
C GLU A 103 16.74 12.32 7.42
N LYS A 104 17.70 13.07 6.89
CA LYS A 104 18.74 13.75 7.69
C LYS A 104 18.13 14.75 8.68
N VAL A 105 17.25 15.63 8.21
CA VAL A 105 16.63 16.67 9.04
C VAL A 105 15.67 16.07 10.06
N ALA A 106 14.85 15.10 9.69
CA ALA A 106 13.94 14.40 10.60
C ALA A 106 14.70 13.65 11.71
N THR A 107 15.78 12.94 11.34
CA THR A 107 16.65 12.27 12.32
C THR A 107 17.26 13.28 13.28
N ARG A 108 17.75 14.40 12.76
CA ARG A 108 18.35 15.46 13.59
C ARG A 108 17.33 16.14 14.51
N PHE A 109 16.09 16.33 14.04
CA PHE A 109 14.97 16.80 14.85
C PHE A 109 14.70 15.88 16.03
N LEU A 110 14.73 14.56 15.84
CA LEU A 110 14.52 13.58 16.92
C LEU A 110 15.68 13.50 17.92
N GLN A 111 16.90 13.76 17.47
CA GLN A 111 18.12 13.70 18.28
C GLN A 111 18.40 14.97 19.08
N THR A 112 17.61 16.02 18.89
CA THR A 112 17.92 17.31 19.47
C THR A 112 17.70 17.34 20.99
N PRO A 113 18.57 17.98 21.79
CA PRO A 113 18.40 18.05 23.24
C PRO A 113 17.38 19.09 23.71
N SER A 114 16.83 19.93 22.81
CA SER A 114 15.90 21.01 23.19
C SER A 114 14.49 20.55 23.50
N ILE A 115 14.15 19.30 23.20
CA ILE A 115 12.86 18.68 23.48
C ILE A 115 13.09 17.23 23.91
N ASP A 116 12.24 16.70 24.79
CA ASP A 116 12.36 15.31 25.21
C ASP A 116 11.97 14.36 24.06
N THR A 117 12.45 13.11 24.14
CA THR A 117 12.27 12.10 23.10
C THR A 117 10.81 11.85 22.75
N PHE A 118 9.91 11.82 23.74
CA PHE A 118 8.51 11.53 23.51
C PHE A 118 7.82 12.70 22.79
N SER A 119 8.03 13.92 23.27
CA SER A 119 7.49 15.13 22.63
C SER A 119 8.04 15.33 21.21
N ALA A 120 9.31 14.98 20.96
CA ALA A 120 9.88 15.01 19.61
C ALA A 120 9.20 13.99 18.68
N LEU A 121 9.04 12.74 19.15
CA LEU A 121 8.35 11.70 18.38
C LEU A 121 6.91 12.07 18.08
N GLN A 122 6.18 12.62 19.06
CA GLN A 122 4.81 13.10 18.87
C GLN A 122 4.74 14.17 17.80
N ARG A 123 5.54 15.24 17.91
CA ARG A 123 5.56 16.33 16.93
C ARG A 123 5.88 15.84 15.52
N LEU A 124 6.85 14.93 15.38
CA LEU A 124 7.20 14.39 14.07
C LEU A 124 6.09 13.49 13.52
N TYR A 125 5.45 12.68 14.36
CA TYR A 125 4.32 11.84 13.97
C TYR A 125 3.15 12.69 13.46
N ASP A 126 2.73 13.69 14.23
CA ASP A 126 1.63 14.59 13.88
C ASP A 126 1.93 15.38 12.58
N LEU A 127 3.17 15.83 12.39
CA LEU A 127 3.61 16.44 11.13
C LEU A 127 3.51 15.46 9.97
N THR A 128 3.97 14.22 10.18
CA THR A 128 4.01 13.18 9.15
C THR A 128 2.61 12.79 8.67
N GLU A 129 1.61 12.73 9.56
CA GLU A 129 0.22 12.45 9.18
C GLU A 129 -0.33 13.45 8.16
N ASN A 130 0.11 14.71 8.24
CA ASN A 130 -0.32 15.80 7.37
C ASN A 130 0.45 15.89 6.03
N VAL A 131 1.46 15.04 5.80
CA VAL A 131 2.21 15.01 4.53
C VAL A 131 1.33 14.41 3.42
N ALA A 132 1.24 15.09 2.28
CA ALA A 132 0.41 14.65 1.16
C ALA A 132 1.04 13.47 0.39
N GLU A 133 2.34 13.53 0.13
CA GLU A 133 3.04 12.52 -0.65
C GLU A 133 3.25 11.22 0.14
N THR A 134 2.62 10.14 -0.31
CA THR A 134 2.64 8.82 0.36
C THR A 134 4.05 8.26 0.54
N HIS A 135 4.95 8.47 -0.44
CA HIS A 135 6.33 8.01 -0.36
C HIS A 135 7.12 8.73 0.75
N ILE A 136 7.05 10.06 0.79
CA ILE A 136 7.67 10.88 1.86
C ILE A 136 7.06 10.53 3.22
N LYS A 137 5.74 10.35 3.30
CA LYS A 137 5.04 9.93 4.51
C LYS A 137 5.59 8.58 5.03
N SER A 138 5.77 7.60 4.14
CA SER A 138 6.37 6.30 4.49
C SER A 138 7.82 6.44 4.97
N LEU A 139 8.63 7.26 4.29
CA LEU A 139 10.01 7.56 4.70
C LEU A 139 10.06 8.13 6.13
N LEU A 140 9.24 9.13 6.43
CA LEU A 140 9.21 9.76 7.76
C LEU A 140 8.72 8.80 8.85
N PHE A 141 7.69 7.99 8.59
CA PHE A 141 7.29 6.95 9.53
C PHE A 141 8.39 5.91 9.77
N ARG A 142 9.20 5.57 8.76
CA ARG A 142 10.38 4.70 8.94
C ARG A 142 11.43 5.35 9.84
N VAL A 143 11.69 6.64 9.70
CA VAL A 143 12.58 7.40 10.61
C VAL A 143 12.05 7.34 12.04
N ILE A 144 10.76 7.59 12.24
CA ILE A 144 10.09 7.48 13.55
C ILE A 144 10.27 6.07 14.13
N VAL A 145 9.98 5.02 13.36
CA VAL A 145 10.07 3.62 13.83
C VAL A 145 11.51 3.25 14.20
N ASN A 146 12.48 3.59 13.35
CA ASN A 146 13.90 3.26 13.59
C ASN A 146 14.40 3.93 14.87
N TYR A 147 14.17 5.24 14.99
CA TYR A 147 14.57 5.98 16.19
C TYR A 147 13.87 5.47 17.45
N SER A 148 12.57 5.15 17.35
CA SER A 148 11.79 4.62 18.47
C SER A 148 12.31 3.25 18.94
N ARG A 149 12.74 2.38 18.02
CA ARG A 149 13.36 1.09 18.35
C ARG A 149 14.66 1.26 19.11
N GLU A 150 15.54 2.15 18.64
CA GLU A 150 16.82 2.45 19.31
C GLU A 150 16.64 2.99 20.72
N ARG A 151 15.55 3.72 20.96
CA ARG A 151 15.24 4.34 22.25
C ARG A 151 14.29 3.53 23.13
N GLY A 152 13.80 2.38 22.65
CA GLY A 152 12.86 1.53 23.38
C GLY A 152 11.45 2.13 23.55
N VAL A 153 11.05 3.07 22.69
CA VAL A 153 9.74 3.75 22.76
C VAL A 153 8.71 2.97 21.95
N GLN A 154 8.15 1.92 22.54
CA GLN A 154 7.29 0.95 21.84
C GLN A 154 6.01 1.56 21.22
N GLU A 155 5.48 2.63 21.80
CA GLU A 155 4.30 3.33 21.28
C GLU A 155 4.49 3.79 19.82
N TYR A 156 5.61 4.46 19.54
CA TYR A 156 5.89 4.98 18.21
C TYR A 156 6.46 3.92 17.26
N VAL A 157 6.97 2.79 17.79
CA VAL A 157 7.19 1.59 16.97
C VAL A 157 5.86 1.06 16.45
N ALA A 158 4.87 0.91 17.33
CA ALA A 158 3.55 0.39 16.98
C ALA A 158 2.81 1.32 16.02
N LYS A 159 2.64 2.59 16.40
CA LYS A 159 1.95 3.61 15.58
C LYS A 159 2.61 3.83 14.23
N GLY A 160 3.93 3.97 14.20
CA GLY A 160 4.67 4.17 12.95
C GLY A 160 4.59 2.95 12.02
N THR A 161 4.75 1.73 12.56
CA THR A 161 4.64 0.50 11.75
C THR A 161 3.21 0.31 11.22
N PHE A 162 2.20 0.65 12.01
CA PHE A 162 0.81 0.59 11.57
C PHE A 162 0.54 1.52 10.38
N GLN A 163 1.04 2.76 10.43
CA GLN A 163 0.90 3.70 9.30
C GLN A 163 1.66 3.22 8.06
N ILE A 164 2.88 2.69 8.22
CA ILE A 164 3.63 2.08 7.11
C ILE A 164 2.81 0.95 6.48
N TYR A 165 2.21 0.07 7.28
CA TYR A 165 1.34 -0.99 6.77
C TYR A 165 0.13 -0.44 6.01
N LEU A 166 -0.53 0.60 6.53
CA LEU A 166 -1.68 1.20 5.85
C LEU A 166 -1.32 1.77 4.48
N ILE A 167 -0.08 2.23 4.30
CA ILE A 167 0.45 2.69 3.02
C ILE A 167 0.83 1.51 2.12
N GLU A 168 1.64 0.58 2.63
CA GLU A 168 2.21 -0.51 1.83
C GLU A 168 1.18 -1.58 1.44
N ARG A 169 0.04 -1.67 2.14
CA ARG A 169 -1.05 -2.62 1.78
C ARG A 169 -1.78 -2.25 0.50
N ASP A 170 -1.62 -1.01 0.02
CA ASP A 170 -2.19 -0.55 -1.25
C ASP A 170 -1.19 -0.73 -2.42
N ASP A 171 0.03 -1.20 -2.15
CA ASP A 171 0.96 -1.72 -3.16
C ASP A 171 0.70 -3.21 -3.42
N PHE A 172 -0.12 -3.48 -4.43
CA PHE A 172 -0.55 -4.84 -4.76
C PHE A 172 0.58 -5.71 -5.34
N THR A 173 1.68 -5.13 -5.82
CA THR A 173 2.83 -5.90 -6.34
C THR A 173 3.55 -6.69 -5.25
N ARG A 174 3.31 -6.32 -3.98
CA ARG A 174 3.96 -6.90 -2.80
C ARG A 174 2.96 -7.39 -1.75
N LEU A 175 1.72 -7.65 -2.16
CA LEU A 175 0.58 -7.91 -1.27
C LEU A 175 0.90 -8.99 -0.21
N ASP A 176 1.32 -10.19 -0.61
CA ASP A 176 1.64 -11.28 0.33
C ASP A 176 2.81 -10.90 1.25
N LYS A 177 3.90 -10.36 0.70
CA LYS A 177 5.06 -9.93 1.50
C LYS A 177 4.66 -8.89 2.56
N THR A 178 3.88 -7.89 2.17
CA THR A 178 3.36 -6.86 3.07
C THR A 178 2.51 -7.48 4.17
N TYR A 179 1.62 -8.44 3.84
CA TYR A 179 0.84 -9.17 4.84
C TYR A 179 1.72 -9.90 5.85
N GLN A 180 2.66 -10.74 5.37
CA GLN A 180 3.52 -11.55 6.22
C GLN A 180 4.36 -10.70 7.18
N THR A 181 4.97 -9.60 6.70
CA THR A 181 5.76 -8.71 7.55
C THR A 181 4.90 -7.87 8.51
N SER A 182 3.63 -7.65 8.17
CA SER A 182 2.73 -6.82 8.97
C SER A 182 2.06 -7.57 10.11
N ARG A 183 1.99 -8.91 10.04
CA ARG A 183 1.47 -9.75 11.14
C ARG A 183 2.22 -9.53 12.45
N TYR A 184 3.51 -9.20 12.41
CA TYR A 184 4.30 -8.90 13.59
C TYR A 184 3.76 -7.71 14.41
N MET A 185 2.95 -6.82 13.80
CA MET A 185 2.29 -5.74 14.54
C MET A 185 1.30 -6.22 15.60
N LEU A 186 0.77 -7.44 15.48
CA LEU A 186 -0.14 -8.01 16.47
C LEU A 186 0.54 -8.16 17.85
N TYR A 187 1.87 -8.28 17.90
CA TYR A 187 2.64 -8.28 19.14
C TYR A 187 2.76 -6.89 19.80
N TYR A 188 2.50 -5.83 19.04
CA TYR A 188 2.57 -4.43 19.50
C TYR A 188 1.20 -3.78 19.67
N LYS A 189 0.11 -4.54 19.48
CA LYS A 189 -1.26 -4.00 19.45
C LYS A 189 -1.64 -3.24 20.72
N ASP A 190 -1.11 -3.64 21.87
CA ASP A 190 -1.46 -3.03 23.17
C ASP A 190 -0.91 -1.60 23.32
N PHE A 191 0.04 -1.20 22.46
CA PHE A 191 0.53 0.17 22.36
C PHE A 191 -0.31 1.06 21.43
N LEU A 192 -1.27 0.48 20.71
CA LEU A 192 -2.21 1.22 19.88
C LEU A 192 -3.46 1.63 20.69
N SER A 193 -4.09 2.72 20.30
CA SER A 193 -5.40 3.10 20.81
C SER A 193 -6.44 2.01 20.52
N PHE A 194 -7.59 2.09 21.18
CA PHE A 194 -8.67 1.12 20.96
C PHE A 194 -9.13 1.11 19.48
N ASP A 195 -9.34 2.30 18.89
CA ASP A 195 -9.80 2.42 17.51
C ASP A 195 -8.75 1.91 16.51
N GLU A 196 -7.47 2.21 16.74
CA GLU A 196 -6.36 1.68 15.93
C GLU A 196 -6.25 0.16 16.03
N ARG A 197 -6.46 -0.43 17.21
CA ARG A 197 -6.47 -1.90 17.39
C ARG A 197 -7.58 -2.55 16.59
N ILE A 198 -8.80 -2.02 16.66
CA ILE A 198 -9.93 -2.52 15.89
C ILE A 198 -9.64 -2.40 14.39
N LEU A 199 -9.13 -1.25 13.95
CA LEU A 199 -8.80 -1.00 12.55
C LEU A 199 -7.68 -1.93 12.06
N LEU A 200 -6.62 -2.16 12.85
CA LEU A 200 -5.53 -3.08 12.53
C LEU A 200 -6.04 -4.49 12.25
N HIS A 201 -6.84 -5.06 13.16
CA HIS A 201 -7.37 -6.42 13.00
C HIS A 201 -8.30 -6.51 11.79
N TYR A 202 -9.18 -5.53 11.59
CA TYR A 202 -10.04 -5.48 10.41
C TYR A 202 -9.22 -5.41 9.11
N LYS A 203 -8.25 -4.51 9.01
CA LYS A 203 -7.44 -4.32 7.80
C LYS A 203 -6.60 -5.55 7.49
N LEU A 204 -5.98 -6.17 8.50
CA LEU A 204 -5.27 -7.44 8.34
C LEU A 204 -6.23 -8.57 7.95
N GLY A 205 -7.43 -8.64 8.53
CA GLY A 205 -8.42 -9.66 8.21
C GLY A 205 -8.88 -9.59 6.75
N VAL A 206 -9.18 -8.39 6.25
CA VAL A 206 -9.50 -8.18 4.83
C VAL A 206 -8.30 -8.47 3.92
N HIS A 207 -7.08 -8.15 4.38
CA HIS A 207 -5.86 -8.48 3.63
C HIS A 207 -5.69 -9.99 3.52
N ALA A 208 -5.83 -10.72 4.62
CA ALA A 208 -5.80 -12.19 4.65
C ALA A 208 -6.85 -12.79 3.71
N TYR A 209 -8.08 -12.27 3.72
CA TYR A 209 -9.14 -12.68 2.82
C TYR A 209 -8.75 -12.52 1.34
N ASN A 210 -8.18 -11.37 0.97
CA ASN A 210 -7.74 -11.13 -0.41
C ASN A 210 -6.63 -12.10 -0.86
N LEU A 211 -5.82 -12.59 0.07
CA LEU A 211 -4.79 -13.60 -0.14
C LEU A 211 -5.33 -15.04 -0.02
N ARG A 212 -6.64 -15.22 0.22
CA ARG A 212 -7.31 -16.50 0.46
C ARG A 212 -6.81 -17.25 1.71
N TYR A 213 -6.20 -16.54 2.66
CA TYR A 213 -5.92 -17.04 4.00
C TYR A 213 -7.18 -16.90 4.86
N TYR A 214 -8.19 -17.72 4.57
CA TYR A 214 -9.52 -17.59 5.16
C TYR A 214 -9.53 -17.87 6.66
N GLU A 215 -8.68 -18.78 7.14
CA GLU A 215 -8.52 -19.06 8.57
C GLU A 215 -7.95 -17.85 9.32
N ASP A 216 -6.93 -17.19 8.77
CA ASP A 216 -6.37 -15.96 9.33
C ASP A 216 -7.41 -14.83 9.32
N CYS A 217 -8.16 -14.68 8.23
CA CYS A 217 -9.26 -13.72 8.14
C CYS A 217 -10.28 -13.96 9.28
N VAL A 218 -10.63 -15.22 9.52
CA VAL A 218 -11.55 -15.61 10.58
C VAL A 218 -11.02 -15.18 11.95
N GLU A 219 -9.78 -15.53 12.30
CA GLU A 219 -9.17 -15.14 13.58
C GLU A 219 -9.20 -13.62 13.79
N LEU A 220 -8.76 -12.87 12.77
CA LEU A 220 -8.61 -11.42 12.83
C LEU A 220 -9.96 -10.69 12.90
N CYS A 221 -10.95 -11.10 12.10
CA CYS A 221 -12.26 -10.48 12.12
C CYS A 221 -13.10 -10.90 13.34
N GLN A 222 -12.89 -12.10 13.90
CA GLN A 222 -13.50 -12.47 15.18
C GLN A 222 -13.05 -11.55 16.32
N TYR A 223 -11.77 -11.17 16.35
CA TYR A 223 -11.27 -10.20 17.32
C TYR A 223 -12.07 -8.89 17.25
N VAL A 224 -12.33 -8.39 16.04
CA VAL A 224 -13.14 -7.17 15.83
C VAL A 224 -14.54 -7.33 16.41
N LEU A 225 -15.24 -8.43 16.10
CA LEU A 225 -16.61 -8.65 16.59
C LEU A 225 -16.68 -8.75 18.12
N GLN A 226 -15.66 -9.32 18.75
CA GLN A 226 -15.57 -9.48 20.21
C GLN A 226 -15.26 -8.17 20.94
N HIS A 227 -14.47 -7.28 20.33
CA HIS A 227 -13.94 -6.10 21.02
C HIS A 227 -14.62 -4.79 20.59
N ASP A 228 -15.08 -4.67 19.34
CA ASP A 228 -15.85 -3.50 18.91
C ASP A 228 -17.28 -3.59 19.49
N VAL A 229 -17.53 -2.83 20.56
CA VAL A 229 -18.83 -2.76 21.23
C VAL A 229 -19.86 -1.91 20.47
N THR A 230 -19.46 -1.26 19.38
CA THR A 230 -20.32 -0.40 18.57
C THR A 230 -20.98 -1.18 17.42
N ASN A 231 -21.83 -0.50 16.65
CA ASN A 231 -22.33 -0.99 15.35
C ASN A 231 -21.60 -0.26 14.22
N SER A 232 -20.26 -0.17 14.28
CA SER A 232 -19.46 0.52 13.27
C SER A 232 -19.53 -0.17 11.90
N LYS A 233 -19.20 0.58 10.85
CA LYS A 233 -19.03 0.01 9.50
C LYS A 233 -17.91 -1.04 9.49
N VAL A 234 -16.86 -0.83 10.27
CA VAL A 234 -15.74 -1.78 10.40
C VAL A 234 -16.23 -3.12 10.96
N LYS A 235 -17.11 -3.10 11.96
CA LYS A 235 -17.71 -4.33 12.51
C LYS A 235 -18.60 -5.01 11.49
N ALA A 236 -19.46 -4.26 10.79
CA ALA A 236 -20.33 -4.82 9.74
C ALA A 236 -19.53 -5.46 8.60
N ASP A 237 -18.51 -4.78 8.10
CA ASP A 237 -17.64 -5.27 7.03
C ASP A 237 -16.80 -6.48 7.52
N SER A 238 -16.41 -6.53 8.80
CA SER A 238 -15.76 -7.70 9.43
C SER A 238 -16.71 -8.90 9.54
N THR A 239 -17.97 -8.68 9.94
CA THR A 239 -19.01 -9.74 9.96
C THR A 239 -19.21 -10.31 8.56
N PHE A 240 -19.19 -9.46 7.54
CA PHE A 240 -19.28 -9.89 6.14
C PHE A 240 -18.04 -10.70 5.69
N ALA A 241 -16.84 -10.26 6.07
CA ALA A 241 -15.60 -11.00 5.79
C ALA A 241 -15.60 -12.40 6.44
N LEU A 242 -16.12 -12.52 7.67
CA LEU A 242 -16.33 -13.83 8.34
C LEU A 242 -17.29 -14.71 7.55
N CYS A 243 -18.44 -14.16 7.16
CA CYS A 243 -19.43 -14.89 6.36
C CYS A 243 -18.81 -15.47 5.07
N ASN A 244 -18.07 -14.64 4.32
CA ASN A 244 -17.44 -15.08 3.08
C ASN A 244 -16.30 -16.09 3.35
N SER A 245 -15.50 -15.89 4.39
CA SER A 245 -14.41 -16.82 4.73
C SER A 245 -14.94 -18.21 5.09
N TYR A 246 -15.97 -18.30 5.95
CA TYR A 246 -16.61 -19.58 6.25
C TYR A 246 -17.28 -20.22 5.03
N TYR A 247 -17.83 -19.41 4.12
CA TYR A 247 -18.36 -19.91 2.85
C TYR A 247 -17.26 -20.60 2.01
N TYR A 248 -16.08 -19.98 1.87
CA TYR A 248 -14.97 -20.58 1.10
C TYR A 248 -14.30 -21.75 1.81
N LEU A 249 -14.35 -21.80 3.16
CA LEU A 249 -13.93 -22.96 3.95
C LEU A 249 -14.93 -24.14 3.90
N GLY A 250 -16.11 -23.95 3.29
CA GLY A 250 -17.16 -24.98 3.23
C GLY A 250 -18.02 -25.10 4.49
N GLU A 251 -17.81 -24.22 5.48
CA GLU A 251 -18.52 -24.19 6.76
C GLU A 251 -19.84 -23.41 6.64
N TYR A 252 -20.75 -23.92 5.80
CA TYR A 252 -21.95 -23.18 5.37
C TYR A 252 -22.91 -22.81 6.52
N GLN A 253 -22.97 -23.61 7.59
CA GLN A 253 -23.80 -23.28 8.76
C GLN A 253 -23.29 -22.04 9.49
N LEU A 254 -21.97 -21.90 9.60
CA LEU A 254 -21.34 -20.71 10.18
C LEU A 254 -21.49 -19.50 9.24
N ALA A 255 -21.31 -19.70 7.94
CA ALA A 255 -21.55 -18.66 6.95
C ALA A 255 -22.98 -18.09 7.06
N GLU A 256 -24.01 -18.94 7.14
CA GLU A 256 -25.41 -18.51 7.32
C GLU A 256 -25.61 -17.74 8.63
N ARG A 257 -25.03 -18.21 9.73
CA ARG A 257 -25.12 -17.52 11.02
C ARG A 257 -24.54 -16.11 10.93
N TYR A 258 -23.37 -15.94 10.33
CA TYR A 258 -22.77 -14.62 10.16
C TYR A 258 -23.51 -13.77 9.12
N LEU A 259 -24.15 -14.38 8.12
CA LEU A 259 -25.01 -13.64 7.20
C LEU A 259 -26.25 -13.07 7.90
N ASP A 260 -26.86 -13.85 8.79
CA ASP A 260 -27.99 -13.40 9.60
C ASP A 260 -27.57 -12.28 10.56
N GLU A 261 -26.38 -12.35 11.14
CA GLU A 261 -25.82 -11.25 11.93
C GLU A 261 -25.58 -10.00 11.06
N TYR A 262 -24.96 -10.17 9.89
CA TYR A 262 -24.71 -9.10 8.93
C TYR A 262 -26.01 -8.43 8.45
N SER A 263 -27.11 -9.19 8.37
CA SER A 263 -28.43 -8.68 7.96
C SER A 263 -29.03 -7.62 8.88
N ARG A 264 -28.49 -7.47 10.09
CA ARG A 264 -28.94 -6.51 11.08
C ARG A 264 -28.37 -5.11 10.85
N TYR A 265 -27.34 -4.97 10.02
CA TYR A 265 -26.76 -3.67 9.69
C TYR A 265 -27.54 -2.96 8.57
N SER A 266 -27.57 -1.63 8.62
CA SER A 266 -28.32 -0.79 7.65
C SER A 266 -27.40 0.00 6.72
N TYR A 267 -26.19 -0.52 6.44
CA TYR A 267 -25.23 0.13 5.55
C TYR A 267 -25.54 -0.08 4.06
N PRO A 268 -25.13 0.84 3.17
CA PRO A 268 -25.23 0.65 1.73
C PRO A 268 -24.59 -0.67 1.27
N GLY A 269 -25.23 -1.37 0.34
CA GLY A 269 -24.76 -2.66 -0.19
C GLY A 269 -25.16 -3.89 0.63
N VAL A 270 -25.54 -3.75 1.91
CA VAL A 270 -25.88 -4.89 2.79
C VAL A 270 -27.01 -5.75 2.19
N SER A 271 -28.11 -5.13 1.75
CA SER A 271 -29.24 -5.89 1.21
C SER A 271 -28.90 -6.64 -0.09
N GLU A 272 -28.02 -6.10 -0.92
CA GLU A 272 -27.60 -6.70 -2.18
C GLU A 272 -26.67 -7.89 -1.92
N ASN A 273 -25.68 -7.68 -1.05
CA ASN A 273 -24.76 -8.71 -0.57
C ASN A 273 -25.49 -9.91 0.04
N ILE A 274 -26.54 -9.67 0.83
CA ILE A 274 -27.34 -10.76 1.44
C ILE A 274 -28.08 -11.58 0.39
N LYS A 275 -28.70 -10.92 -0.60
CA LYS A 275 -29.43 -11.62 -1.67
C LYS A 275 -28.47 -12.50 -2.49
N LEU A 276 -27.32 -11.93 -2.86
CA LEU A 276 -26.27 -12.65 -3.56
C LEU A 276 -25.78 -13.86 -2.76
N LEU A 277 -25.36 -13.68 -1.50
CA LEU A 277 -24.85 -14.79 -0.71
C LEU A 277 -25.90 -15.87 -0.42
N LYS A 278 -27.17 -15.50 -0.21
CA LYS A 278 -28.26 -16.50 -0.11
C LYS A 278 -28.38 -17.32 -1.38
N ALA A 279 -28.30 -16.68 -2.55
CA ALA A 279 -28.36 -17.38 -3.83
C ALA A 279 -27.17 -18.33 -4.03
N VAL A 280 -25.96 -17.88 -3.69
CA VAL A 280 -24.74 -18.71 -3.78
C VAL A 280 -24.76 -19.87 -2.76
N MET A 281 -25.28 -19.67 -1.55
CA MET A 281 -25.43 -20.75 -0.57
C MET A 281 -26.46 -21.80 -1.00
N LEU A 282 -27.57 -21.39 -1.63
CA LEU A 282 -28.52 -22.33 -2.23
C LEU A 282 -27.84 -23.23 -3.27
N TRP A 283 -26.95 -22.66 -4.09
CA TRP A 283 -26.18 -23.41 -5.07
C TRP A 283 -25.28 -24.45 -4.40
N LYS A 284 -24.49 -24.06 -3.39
CA LYS A 284 -23.60 -25.01 -2.67
C LYS A 284 -24.37 -26.09 -1.90
N LYS A 285 -25.62 -25.84 -1.51
CA LYS A 285 -26.52 -26.86 -0.93
C LYS A 285 -27.20 -27.76 -1.97
N GLY A 286 -26.83 -27.66 -3.25
CA GLY A 286 -27.36 -28.49 -4.34
C GLY A 286 -28.68 -28.00 -4.94
N ASN A 287 -29.18 -26.84 -4.52
CA ASN A 287 -30.46 -26.29 -4.98
C ASN A 287 -30.28 -25.43 -6.24
N THR A 288 -29.69 -26.01 -7.28
CA THR A 288 -29.09 -25.28 -8.40
C THR A 288 -30.09 -24.46 -9.21
N GLY A 289 -31.30 -24.97 -9.46
CA GLY A 289 -32.32 -24.22 -10.21
C GLY A 289 -32.81 -22.97 -9.47
N ALA A 290 -33.03 -23.08 -8.16
CA ALA A 290 -33.41 -21.94 -7.32
C ALA A 290 -32.28 -20.90 -7.23
N ALA A 291 -31.04 -21.36 -7.13
CA ALA A 291 -29.87 -20.51 -7.11
C ALA A 291 -29.68 -19.75 -8.43
N ALA A 292 -29.77 -20.42 -9.58
CA ALA A 292 -29.69 -19.79 -10.89
C ALA A 292 -30.75 -18.69 -11.04
N LYS A 293 -32.00 -18.95 -10.63
CA LYS A 293 -33.06 -17.94 -10.66
C LYS A 293 -32.70 -16.71 -9.82
N GLN A 294 -32.28 -16.91 -8.56
CA GLN A 294 -31.95 -15.80 -7.67
C GLN A 294 -30.70 -15.03 -8.11
N LEU A 295 -29.69 -15.70 -8.65
CA LEU A 295 -28.50 -15.05 -9.19
C LEU A 295 -28.82 -14.21 -10.43
N ASN A 296 -29.70 -14.67 -11.32
CA ASN A 296 -30.18 -13.85 -12.44
C ASN A 296 -30.98 -12.63 -11.97
N GLU A 297 -31.81 -12.78 -10.93
CA GLU A 297 -32.49 -11.64 -10.31
C GLU A 297 -31.50 -10.62 -9.72
N CYS A 298 -30.38 -11.10 -9.16
CA CYS A 298 -29.29 -10.23 -8.70
C CYS A 298 -28.60 -9.55 -9.88
N LEU A 299 -28.31 -10.27 -10.97
CA LEU A 299 -27.65 -9.73 -12.16
C LEU A 299 -28.45 -8.57 -12.77
N ASN A 300 -29.77 -8.73 -12.89
CA ASN A 300 -30.67 -7.72 -13.43
C ASN A 300 -30.72 -6.42 -12.61
N LYS A 301 -30.33 -6.47 -11.34
CA LYS A 301 -30.32 -5.33 -10.41
C LYS A 301 -28.91 -4.91 -10.03
N ALA A 302 -27.87 -5.55 -10.58
CA ALA A 302 -26.52 -5.36 -10.15
C ALA A 302 -25.99 -3.98 -10.59
N GLY A 303 -25.55 -3.19 -9.61
CA GLY A 303 -24.68 -2.04 -9.89
C GLY A 303 -23.26 -2.49 -10.23
N GLU A 304 -22.44 -1.54 -10.69
CA GLU A 304 -21.03 -1.77 -11.08
C GLU A 304 -20.21 -2.51 -10.01
N HIS A 305 -20.47 -2.21 -8.73
CA HIS A 305 -19.76 -2.84 -7.61
C HIS A 305 -20.04 -4.33 -7.44
N VAL A 306 -21.17 -4.86 -7.88
CA VAL A 306 -21.57 -6.26 -7.61
C VAL A 306 -21.64 -7.09 -8.90
N LEU A 307 -21.79 -6.42 -10.06
CA LEU A 307 -21.95 -7.03 -11.39
C LEU A 307 -20.94 -8.16 -11.67
N LEU A 308 -19.65 -7.85 -11.60
CA LEU A 308 -18.59 -8.81 -11.95
C LEU A 308 -18.66 -10.08 -11.10
N HIS A 309 -18.92 -9.94 -9.80
CA HIS A 309 -19.00 -11.08 -8.92
C HIS A 309 -20.25 -11.93 -9.19
N VAL A 310 -21.41 -11.31 -9.45
CA VAL A 310 -22.62 -12.04 -9.84
C VAL A 310 -22.40 -12.80 -11.16
N VAL A 311 -21.76 -12.16 -12.13
CA VAL A 311 -21.40 -12.78 -13.41
C VAL A 311 -20.52 -14.01 -13.19
N ASN A 312 -19.47 -13.90 -12.38
CA ASN A 312 -18.60 -15.03 -12.05
C ASN A 312 -19.36 -16.18 -11.39
N GLN A 313 -20.24 -15.90 -10.42
CA GLN A 313 -21.05 -16.92 -9.75
C GLN A 313 -22.02 -17.62 -10.72
N LEU A 314 -22.67 -16.87 -11.62
CA LEU A 314 -23.52 -17.45 -12.67
C LEU A 314 -22.72 -18.28 -13.66
N PHE A 315 -21.54 -17.79 -14.05
CA PHE A 315 -20.67 -18.47 -15.00
C PHE A 315 -20.25 -19.83 -14.46
N GLU A 316 -19.76 -19.90 -13.21
CA GLU A 316 -19.41 -21.18 -12.57
C GLU A 316 -20.62 -22.12 -12.44
N LEU A 317 -21.77 -21.59 -12.02
CA LEU A 317 -22.99 -22.38 -11.90
C LEU A 317 -23.39 -22.98 -13.26
N TYR A 318 -23.43 -22.15 -14.31
CA TYR A 318 -23.78 -22.59 -15.66
C TYR A 318 -22.76 -23.57 -16.24
N MET A 319 -21.46 -23.40 -15.95
CA MET A 319 -20.44 -24.39 -16.27
C MET A 319 -20.74 -25.74 -15.62
N GLN A 320 -21.14 -25.75 -14.34
CA GLN A 320 -21.47 -26.98 -13.60
C GLN A 320 -22.70 -27.70 -14.16
N ILE A 321 -23.73 -26.98 -14.60
CA ILE A 321 -24.95 -27.57 -15.16
C ILE A 321 -24.93 -27.69 -16.69
N HIS A 322 -23.80 -27.38 -17.32
CA HIS A 322 -23.62 -27.37 -18.78
C HIS A 322 -24.63 -26.49 -19.53
N ASP A 323 -25.02 -25.36 -18.93
CA ASP A 323 -25.88 -24.35 -19.59
C ASP A 323 -25.01 -23.38 -20.41
N TRP A 324 -24.59 -23.84 -21.59
CA TRP A 324 -23.76 -23.05 -22.50
C TRP A 324 -24.44 -21.78 -22.98
N THR A 325 -25.76 -21.84 -23.21
CA THR A 325 -26.56 -20.68 -23.60
C THR A 325 -26.59 -19.62 -22.50
N GLY A 326 -26.69 -20.04 -21.24
CA GLY A 326 -26.57 -19.17 -20.08
C GLY A 326 -25.22 -18.47 -20.05
N ILE A 327 -24.11 -19.19 -20.25
CA ILE A 327 -22.76 -18.61 -20.32
C ILE A 327 -22.64 -17.60 -21.46
N GLU A 328 -23.10 -17.93 -22.67
CA GLU A 328 -23.03 -17.03 -23.81
C GLU A 328 -23.82 -15.74 -23.57
N SER A 329 -24.94 -15.81 -22.85
CA SER A 329 -25.69 -14.61 -22.45
C SER A 329 -24.89 -13.68 -21.53
N LEU A 330 -23.98 -14.21 -20.70
CA LEU A 330 -23.16 -13.40 -19.80
C LEU A 330 -22.16 -12.51 -20.55
N PHE A 331 -21.74 -12.90 -21.77
CA PHE A 331 -20.81 -12.11 -22.58
C PHE A 331 -21.38 -10.75 -23.02
N GLN A 332 -22.70 -10.55 -22.98
CA GLN A 332 -23.31 -9.23 -23.21
C GLN A 332 -22.82 -8.16 -22.21
N HIS A 333 -22.35 -8.58 -21.02
CA HIS A 333 -21.83 -7.68 -19.99
C HIS A 333 -20.34 -7.38 -20.13
N GLU A 334 -19.63 -8.01 -21.08
CA GLU A 334 -18.17 -7.95 -21.19
C GLU A 334 -17.65 -6.52 -21.41
N ALA A 335 -18.32 -5.73 -22.26
CA ALA A 335 -17.95 -4.33 -22.50
C ALA A 335 -18.09 -3.47 -21.23
N THR A 336 -19.02 -3.81 -20.34
CA THR A 336 -19.17 -3.13 -19.04
C THR A 336 -18.07 -3.59 -18.09
N ILE A 337 -17.82 -4.90 -18.01
CA ILE A 337 -16.77 -5.50 -17.17
C ILE A 337 -15.39 -4.92 -17.48
N GLN A 338 -15.05 -4.77 -18.78
CA GLN A 338 -13.78 -4.20 -19.23
C GLN A 338 -13.56 -2.73 -18.80
N ARG A 339 -14.63 -1.99 -18.48
CA ARG A 339 -14.57 -0.58 -18.06
C ARG A 339 -14.63 -0.41 -16.54
N LEU A 340 -14.81 -1.49 -15.78
CA LEU A 340 -14.91 -1.41 -14.32
C LEU A 340 -13.58 -0.94 -13.71
N PRO A 341 -13.61 0.00 -12.75
CA PRO A 341 -12.40 0.41 -12.06
C PRO A 341 -11.92 -0.71 -11.11
N LEU A 342 -10.69 -1.19 -11.31
CA LEU A 342 -10.09 -2.23 -10.49
C LEU A 342 -9.36 -1.63 -9.28
N LEU A 343 -10.13 -1.14 -8.30
CA LEU A 343 -9.59 -0.36 -7.17
C LEU A 343 -9.07 -1.20 -6.00
N THR A 344 -9.25 -2.53 -6.02
CA THR A 344 -8.88 -3.41 -4.91
C THR A 344 -8.31 -4.73 -5.42
N PRO A 345 -7.49 -5.44 -4.63
CA PRO A 345 -6.99 -6.76 -5.02
C PRO A 345 -8.12 -7.74 -5.33
N PHE A 346 -9.21 -7.69 -4.55
CA PHE A 346 -10.41 -8.49 -4.79
C PHE A 346 -11.00 -8.24 -6.19
N LYS A 347 -11.09 -6.98 -6.64
CA LYS A 347 -11.62 -6.66 -7.97
C LYS A 347 -10.71 -7.13 -9.10
N HIS A 348 -9.39 -7.03 -8.92
CA HIS A 348 -8.44 -7.64 -9.85
C HIS A 348 -8.59 -9.15 -9.90
N ALA A 349 -8.69 -9.82 -8.75
CA ALA A 349 -8.88 -11.27 -8.67
C ALA A 349 -10.19 -11.71 -9.35
N GLU A 350 -11.30 -11.01 -9.11
CA GLU A 350 -12.58 -11.28 -9.77
C GLU A 350 -12.52 -11.09 -11.29
N TYR A 351 -11.80 -10.07 -11.77
CA TYR A 351 -11.62 -9.84 -13.21
C TYR A 351 -10.75 -10.92 -13.85
N ALA A 352 -9.67 -11.31 -13.17
CA ALA A 352 -8.82 -12.41 -13.60
C ALA A 352 -9.60 -13.74 -13.62
N HIS A 353 -10.43 -13.98 -12.61
CA HIS A 353 -11.28 -15.17 -12.52
C HIS A 353 -12.30 -15.24 -13.66
N TYR A 354 -12.95 -14.13 -14.02
CA TYR A 354 -13.82 -14.06 -15.19
C TYR A 354 -13.12 -14.54 -16.47
N HIS A 355 -11.91 -14.04 -16.72
CA HIS A 355 -11.14 -14.42 -17.90
C HIS A 355 -10.67 -15.88 -17.84
N ARG A 356 -10.31 -16.38 -16.65
CA ARG A 356 -10.00 -17.80 -16.44
C ARG A 356 -11.21 -18.69 -16.77
N LEU A 357 -12.40 -18.36 -16.24
CA LEU A 357 -13.65 -19.08 -16.54
C LEU A 357 -14.01 -19.05 -18.02
N LYS A 358 -13.74 -17.93 -18.71
CA LYS A 358 -13.90 -17.81 -20.16
C LYS A 358 -12.94 -18.72 -20.93
N GLY A 359 -11.68 -18.84 -20.47
CA GLY A 359 -10.73 -19.83 -20.97
C GLY A 359 -11.22 -21.27 -20.78
N ASP A 360 -11.66 -21.60 -19.56
CA ASP A 360 -12.23 -22.91 -19.20
C ASP A 360 -13.42 -23.26 -20.13
N TYR A 361 -14.32 -22.31 -20.36
CA TYR A 361 -15.45 -22.46 -21.29
C TYR A 361 -15.01 -22.81 -22.70
N TYR A 362 -14.06 -22.04 -23.27
CA TYR A 362 -13.57 -22.31 -24.63
C TYR A 362 -12.89 -23.67 -24.74
N CYS A 363 -12.15 -24.12 -23.70
CA CYS A 363 -11.61 -25.47 -23.65
C CYS A 363 -12.72 -26.53 -23.70
N GLN A 364 -13.79 -26.37 -22.92
CA GLN A 364 -14.92 -27.32 -22.94
C GLN A 364 -15.67 -27.34 -24.28
N GLN A 365 -15.70 -26.20 -24.97
CA GLN A 365 -16.23 -26.10 -26.34
C GLN A 365 -15.23 -26.55 -27.43
N LYS A 366 -14.04 -27.04 -27.04
CA LYS A 366 -12.93 -27.42 -27.94
C LYS A 366 -12.46 -26.28 -28.85
N LYS A 367 -12.65 -25.04 -28.44
CA LYS A 367 -12.21 -23.81 -29.13
C LYS A 367 -10.87 -23.36 -28.56
N TYR A 368 -9.86 -24.22 -28.62
CA TYR A 368 -8.61 -24.07 -27.87
C TYR A 368 -7.83 -22.79 -28.19
N GLU A 369 -7.79 -22.36 -29.46
CA GLU A 369 -7.12 -21.09 -29.82
C GLU A 369 -7.77 -19.89 -29.13
N GLN A 370 -9.10 -19.91 -28.96
CA GLN A 370 -9.84 -18.82 -28.29
C GLN A 370 -9.64 -18.84 -26.76
N ALA A 371 -9.22 -19.97 -26.19
CA ALA A 371 -8.97 -20.09 -24.75
C ALA A 371 -7.65 -19.41 -24.31
N VAL A 372 -6.69 -19.26 -25.23
CA VAL A 372 -5.34 -18.76 -24.93
C VAL A 372 -5.36 -17.34 -24.38
N ASP A 373 -5.98 -16.40 -25.08
CA ASP A 373 -5.96 -14.98 -24.69
C ASP A 373 -6.66 -14.72 -23.34
N PRO A 374 -7.84 -15.30 -23.05
CA PRO A 374 -8.43 -15.22 -21.71
C PRO A 374 -7.51 -15.76 -20.60
N TYR A 375 -6.85 -16.91 -20.78
CA TYR A 375 -5.92 -17.40 -19.77
C TYR A 375 -4.72 -16.48 -19.57
N LEU A 376 -4.15 -15.92 -20.64
CA LEU A 376 -3.04 -14.97 -20.52
C LEU A 376 -3.47 -13.66 -19.84
N GLN A 377 -4.67 -13.18 -20.14
CA GLN A 377 -5.26 -12.02 -19.46
C GLN A 377 -5.47 -12.27 -17.97
N ALA A 378 -5.98 -13.46 -17.61
CA ALA A 378 -6.11 -13.89 -16.22
C ALA A 378 -4.74 -13.96 -15.53
N ALA A 379 -3.75 -14.60 -16.19
CA ALA A 379 -2.38 -14.73 -15.66
C ALA A 379 -1.75 -13.37 -15.35
N LEU A 380 -1.83 -12.43 -16.28
CA LEU A 380 -1.30 -11.08 -16.10
C LEU A 380 -2.00 -10.35 -14.95
N THR A 381 -3.33 -10.43 -14.90
CA THR A 381 -4.13 -9.72 -13.90
C THR A 381 -3.88 -10.27 -12.48
N TYR A 382 -3.80 -11.60 -12.31
CA TYR A 382 -3.40 -12.21 -11.04
C TYR A 382 -1.96 -11.84 -10.66
N GLY A 383 -1.04 -11.88 -11.62
CA GLY A 383 0.36 -11.53 -11.37
C GLY A 383 0.55 -10.08 -10.91
N ASN A 384 -0.23 -9.13 -11.44
CA ASN A 384 -0.19 -7.71 -11.04
C ASN A 384 -0.61 -7.46 -9.58
N ILE A 385 -1.28 -8.42 -8.93
CA ILE A 385 -1.64 -8.35 -7.50
C ILE A 385 -0.84 -9.34 -6.66
N ASN A 386 0.31 -9.79 -7.17
CA ASN A 386 1.20 -10.74 -6.51
C ASN A 386 0.58 -12.13 -6.23
N ASP A 387 -0.55 -12.47 -6.86
CA ASP A 387 -1.15 -13.81 -6.81
C ASP A 387 -0.48 -14.75 -7.84
N HIS A 388 0.79 -15.05 -7.56
CA HIS A 388 1.61 -15.86 -8.45
C HIS A 388 1.08 -17.28 -8.62
N LYS A 389 0.44 -17.85 -7.60
CA LYS A 389 -0.14 -19.20 -7.68
C LYS A 389 -1.20 -19.27 -8.77
N GLN A 390 -2.20 -18.38 -8.73
CA GLN A 390 -3.27 -18.36 -9.74
C GLN A 390 -2.74 -17.92 -11.11
N SER A 391 -1.75 -17.02 -11.15
CA SER A 391 -1.08 -16.62 -12.39
C SER A 391 -0.41 -17.81 -13.08
N TYR A 392 0.39 -18.59 -12.35
CA TYR A 392 1.08 -19.76 -12.88
C TYR A 392 0.13 -20.88 -13.27
N GLU A 393 -0.96 -21.09 -12.53
CA GLU A 393 -2.02 -22.04 -12.92
C GLU A 393 -2.60 -21.68 -14.30
N CYS A 394 -2.88 -20.40 -14.57
CA CYS A 394 -3.36 -19.95 -15.87
C CYS A 394 -2.33 -20.13 -16.99
N ILE A 395 -1.04 -19.82 -16.72
CA ILE A 395 0.04 -20.07 -17.69
C ILE A 395 0.18 -21.56 -17.97
N ASN A 396 0.06 -22.41 -16.95
CA ASN A 396 0.14 -23.85 -17.10
C ASN A 396 -0.99 -24.38 -18.00
N GLN A 397 -2.21 -23.85 -17.89
CA GLN A 397 -3.30 -24.18 -18.83
C GLN A 397 -2.93 -23.85 -20.28
N VAL A 398 -2.33 -22.69 -20.54
CA VAL A 398 -1.87 -22.32 -21.89
C VAL A 398 -0.78 -23.26 -22.40
N LEU A 399 0.20 -23.59 -21.55
CA LEU A 399 1.27 -24.52 -21.91
C LEU A 399 0.73 -25.92 -22.22
N GLN A 400 -0.23 -26.40 -21.43
CA GLN A 400 -0.91 -27.67 -21.68
C GLN A 400 -1.59 -27.68 -23.05
N LEU A 401 -2.35 -26.63 -23.39
CA LEU A 401 -2.96 -26.47 -24.71
C LEU A 401 -1.92 -26.51 -25.84
N CYS A 402 -0.78 -25.84 -25.67
CA CYS A 402 0.31 -25.89 -26.64
C CYS A 402 0.87 -27.31 -26.84
N THR A 403 1.00 -28.08 -25.75
CA THR A 403 1.57 -29.42 -25.80
C THR A 403 0.59 -30.49 -26.30
N GLU A 404 -0.71 -30.29 -26.13
CA GLU A 404 -1.73 -31.32 -26.40
C GLU A 404 -2.48 -31.02 -27.70
N GLU A 405 -3.04 -29.82 -27.83
CA GLU A 405 -4.07 -29.49 -28.83
C GLU A 405 -3.58 -28.51 -29.91
N LEU A 406 -2.60 -27.64 -29.60
CA LEU A 406 -2.12 -26.54 -30.47
C LEU A 406 -0.67 -26.73 -30.95
N LYS A 407 -0.26 -27.99 -31.15
CA LYS A 407 1.14 -28.39 -31.47
C LYS A 407 1.72 -27.75 -32.74
N GLU A 408 0.88 -27.33 -33.67
CA GLU A 408 1.35 -26.74 -34.95
C GLU A 408 1.45 -25.20 -34.88
N ASN A 409 0.87 -24.57 -33.85
CA ASN A 409 0.76 -23.10 -33.73
C ASN A 409 1.21 -22.57 -32.35
N TYR A 410 2.08 -23.29 -31.64
CA TYR A 410 2.49 -22.92 -30.29
C TYR A 410 3.53 -21.78 -30.24
N VAL A 411 4.32 -21.56 -31.30
CA VAL A 411 5.42 -20.58 -31.27
C VAL A 411 4.90 -19.14 -31.02
N PRO A 412 3.87 -18.64 -31.73
CA PRO A 412 3.30 -17.32 -31.43
C PRO A 412 2.70 -17.24 -30.02
N ILE A 413 2.16 -18.34 -29.50
CA ILE A 413 1.59 -18.41 -28.14
C ILE A 413 2.70 -18.28 -27.10
N LEU A 414 3.84 -18.97 -27.28
CA LEU A 414 4.98 -18.85 -26.39
C LEU A 414 5.58 -17.44 -26.38
N GLN A 415 5.56 -16.73 -27.51
CA GLN A 415 5.96 -15.32 -27.56
C GLN A 415 5.05 -14.46 -26.68
N LYS A 416 3.72 -14.65 -26.74
CA LYS A 416 2.78 -13.98 -25.84
C LYS A 416 3.06 -14.30 -24.36
N VAL A 417 3.37 -15.56 -24.04
CA VAL A 417 3.76 -15.95 -22.67
C VAL A 417 5.02 -15.22 -22.21
N GLN A 418 6.03 -15.09 -23.08
CA GLN A 418 7.24 -14.30 -22.78
C GLN A 418 6.92 -12.82 -22.52
N GLU A 419 6.01 -12.22 -23.29
CA GLU A 419 5.55 -10.84 -23.05
C GLU A 419 4.87 -10.68 -21.69
N ILE A 420 4.07 -11.68 -21.25
CA ILE A 420 3.47 -11.66 -19.91
C ILE A 420 4.56 -11.69 -18.84
N TYR A 421 5.55 -12.59 -18.94
CA TYR A 421 6.66 -12.62 -17.97
C TYR A 421 7.46 -11.33 -17.97
N ALA A 422 7.73 -10.74 -19.15
CA ALA A 422 8.43 -9.45 -19.23
C ALA A 422 7.66 -8.34 -18.48
N LYS A 423 6.33 -8.30 -18.59
CA LYS A 423 5.49 -7.36 -17.83
C LYS A 423 5.51 -7.64 -16.32
N LEU A 424 5.46 -8.91 -15.93
CA LEU A 424 5.45 -9.30 -14.51
C LEU A 424 6.81 -9.19 -13.81
N ILE A 425 7.92 -9.14 -14.55
CA ILE A 425 9.26 -8.89 -13.99
C ILE A 425 9.50 -7.39 -13.77
N LEU A 426 8.87 -6.54 -14.59
CA LEU A 426 8.99 -5.09 -14.51
C LEU A 426 8.04 -4.45 -13.49
N ASN A 427 6.93 -5.14 -13.16
CA ASN A 427 6.03 -4.82 -12.06
C ASN A 427 6.51 -5.48 -10.76
#